data_AF-A0A0S3R104-F1
#
_entry.id   AF-A0A0S3R104-F1
#
_cell.length_a   1.000
_cell.length_b   1.000
_cell.length_c   1.000
_cell.angle_alpha   90.00
_cell.angle_beta   90.00
_cell.angle_gamma   90.00
#
_symmetry.space_group_name_H-M   'P 1'
#
loop_
_entity.id
_entity.type
_entity.pdbx_description
1 polymer ?
#
loop_
_entity_poly.entity_id
_entity_poly.type
_entity_poly.pdbx_seq_one_letter_code
_entity_poly.pdbx_strand_id
1 'polypeptide(L)'
;MELMSGNTLRGWHEGAIKFAPTYKYCPNSDIYYGCFYQGKKAEKRRAPAWCDRIVWHGEGLKQVQYTRTESKLSDHRPVKSMFTAEVRVLPKLMKNLQSLFLSERFDQIKTPFEVSTTDDFVRTKRSSFRL
;
A
#
# COMPACT_ATOMS: atom_id res chain seq x y z
N MET A 1 -18.91 1.32 1.15
CA MET A 1 -17.94 0.35 1.69
C MET A 1 -17.87 0.53 3.19
N GLU A 2 -17.96 -0.55 3.97
CA GLU A 2 -18.06 -0.51 5.44
C GLU A 2 -16.93 0.25 6.14
N LEU A 3 -15.75 0.29 5.51
CA LEU A 3 -14.61 1.09 5.99
C LEU A 3 -14.90 2.60 5.94
N MET A 4 -15.53 3.07 4.85
CA MET A 4 -15.86 4.48 4.66
C MET A 4 -17.11 4.90 5.44
N SER A 5 -17.99 3.94 5.79
CA SER A 5 -19.15 4.21 6.66
C SER A 5 -18.78 4.21 8.15
N GLY A 6 -17.54 3.89 8.53
CA GLY A 6 -17.07 3.96 9.92
C GLY A 6 -17.70 2.92 10.86
N ASN A 7 -18.35 1.88 10.31
CA ASN A 7 -18.94 0.81 11.11
C ASN A 7 -17.89 -0.21 11.57
N THR A 8 -16.84 -0.40 10.76
CA THR A 8 -15.78 -1.39 10.99
C THR A 8 -14.43 -0.76 10.66
N LEU A 9 -13.42 -0.95 11.52
CA LEU A 9 -12.07 -0.34 11.42
C LEU A 9 -12.05 1.20 11.52
N ARG A 10 -12.71 1.75 12.56
CA ARG A 10 -12.64 3.20 12.85
C ARG A 10 -11.19 3.67 13.05
N GLY A 11 -10.86 4.83 12.49
CA GLY A 11 -9.51 5.42 12.53
C GLY A 11 -8.53 4.83 11.52
N TRP A 12 -8.88 3.75 10.83
CA TRP A 12 -8.05 3.21 9.75
C TRP A 12 -8.30 3.97 8.46
N HIS A 13 -7.25 4.09 7.68
CA HIS A 13 -7.21 4.73 6.38
C HIS A 13 -6.97 3.68 5.29
N GLU A 14 -7.53 3.95 4.13
CA GLU A 14 -7.31 3.17 2.93
C GLU A 14 -7.20 4.08 1.70
N GLY A 15 -6.37 3.67 0.76
CA GLY A 15 -6.20 4.38 -0.49
C GLY A 15 -7.42 4.29 -1.38
N ALA A 16 -7.58 5.28 -2.25
CA ALA A 16 -8.55 5.20 -3.32
C ALA A 16 -8.21 4.01 -4.24
N ILE A 17 -9.13 3.05 -4.34
CA ILE A 17 -8.98 1.91 -5.24
C ILE A 17 -9.27 2.36 -6.66
N LYS A 18 -8.24 2.29 -7.51
CA LYS A 18 -8.30 2.63 -8.94
C LYS A 18 -8.00 1.43 -9.84
N PHE A 19 -8.07 0.22 -9.27
CA PHE A 19 -7.78 -1.03 -9.97
C PHE A 19 -8.98 -1.97 -9.96
N ALA A 20 -9.03 -2.88 -10.95
CA ALA A 20 -10.10 -3.86 -11.12
C ALA A 20 -10.19 -4.85 -9.93
N PRO A 21 -11.34 -5.51 -9.73
CA PRO A 21 -11.50 -6.55 -8.71
C PRO A 21 -10.35 -7.56 -8.71
N THR A 22 -9.91 -7.99 -7.53
CA THR A 22 -8.75 -8.87 -7.40
C THR A 22 -9.15 -10.34 -7.35
N TYR A 23 -10.44 -10.64 -7.18
CA TYR A 23 -11.02 -11.98 -7.07
C TYR A 23 -12.36 -12.03 -7.83
N LYS A 24 -12.87 -13.16 -8.33
CA LYS A 24 -12.22 -14.46 -8.55
C LYS A 24 -11.91 -14.62 -10.04
N TYR A 25 -10.65 -14.92 -10.36
CA TYR A 25 -10.22 -15.22 -11.72
C TYR A 25 -10.22 -16.72 -12.00
N CYS A 26 -10.38 -17.08 -13.28
CA CYS A 26 -10.13 -18.45 -13.72
C CYS A 26 -8.61 -18.68 -13.78
N PRO A 27 -8.11 -19.89 -13.44
CA PRO A 27 -6.69 -20.19 -13.42
C PRO A 27 -6.00 -19.76 -14.72
N ASN A 28 -4.86 -19.08 -14.60
CA ASN A 28 -4.04 -18.61 -15.74
C ASN A 28 -4.77 -17.70 -16.76
N SER A 29 -5.89 -17.06 -16.39
CA SER A 29 -6.66 -16.19 -17.30
C SER A 29 -6.99 -14.84 -16.67
N ASP A 30 -7.35 -13.86 -17.50
CA ASP A 30 -7.92 -12.57 -17.07
C ASP A 30 -9.46 -12.58 -17.04
N ILE A 31 -10.05 -13.76 -17.15
CA ILE A 31 -11.50 -13.95 -17.15
C ILE A 31 -11.96 -14.13 -15.71
N TYR A 32 -13.01 -13.42 -15.32
CA TYR A 32 -13.67 -13.66 -14.04
C TYR A 32 -14.48 -14.96 -14.08
N TYR A 33 -14.42 -15.72 -12.99
CA TYR A 33 -15.05 -17.04 -12.86
C TYR A 33 -16.55 -17.04 -13.18
N GLY A 34 -17.25 -15.94 -12.90
CA GLY A 34 -18.69 -15.80 -13.13
C GLY A 34 -19.14 -15.53 -14.58
N CYS A 35 -18.24 -15.13 -15.49
CA CYS A 35 -18.65 -14.60 -16.80
C CYS A 35 -18.85 -15.66 -17.90
N PHE A 36 -18.15 -16.81 -17.85
CA PHE A 36 -18.11 -17.75 -19.01
C PHE A 36 -18.10 -19.25 -18.68
N TYR A 37 -18.16 -19.67 -17.40
CA TYR A 37 -18.24 -21.09 -17.07
C TYR A 37 -19.66 -21.65 -17.26
N GLN A 38 -20.05 -21.87 -18.52
CA GLN A 38 -21.31 -22.53 -18.89
C GLN A 38 -21.25 -24.07 -18.84
N GLY A 39 -20.10 -24.68 -18.51
CA GLY A 39 -19.89 -26.13 -18.67
C GLY A 39 -19.83 -26.98 -17.40
N LYS A 40 -19.86 -26.40 -16.19
CA LYS A 40 -19.88 -27.16 -14.93
C LYS A 40 -20.89 -26.53 -14.01
N LYS A 41 -21.75 -27.33 -13.38
CA LYS A 41 -22.63 -26.93 -12.26
C LYS A 41 -21.80 -26.07 -11.29
N ALA A 42 -21.88 -24.75 -11.44
CA ALA A 42 -21.10 -23.83 -10.64
C ALA A 42 -21.82 -23.72 -9.30
N GLU A 43 -21.45 -24.59 -8.35
CA GLU A 43 -22.04 -24.62 -7.01
C GLU A 43 -22.04 -23.25 -6.32
N LYS A 44 -21.14 -22.33 -6.70
CA LYS A 44 -21.17 -20.92 -6.26
C LYS A 44 -20.66 -19.98 -7.36
N ARG A 45 -21.55 -19.23 -8.01
CA ARG A 45 -21.17 -18.07 -8.85
C ARG A 45 -20.63 -16.98 -7.93
N ARG A 46 -19.31 -16.79 -7.91
CA ARG A 46 -18.68 -15.67 -7.17
C ARG A 46 -18.63 -14.44 -8.06
N ALA A 47 -19.24 -13.35 -7.61
CA ALA A 47 -19.11 -12.05 -8.27
C ALA A 47 -17.67 -11.53 -8.12
N PRO A 48 -17.18 -10.73 -9.08
CA PRO A 48 -15.92 -10.01 -8.92
C PRO A 48 -15.91 -9.18 -7.64
N ALA A 49 -14.84 -9.26 -6.85
CA ALA A 49 -14.70 -8.60 -5.56
C ALA A 49 -13.26 -8.12 -5.30
N TRP A 50 -13.12 -7.11 -4.46
CA TRP A 50 -11.85 -6.64 -3.92
C TRP A 50 -11.65 -7.22 -2.53
N CYS A 51 -11.22 -8.48 -2.46
CA CYS A 51 -10.99 -9.17 -1.19
C CYS A 51 -9.63 -8.78 -0.56
N ASP A 52 -8.70 -8.32 -1.39
CA ASP A 52 -7.31 -8.09 -1.01
C ASP A 52 -7.08 -6.59 -0.74
N ARG A 53 -6.97 -6.22 0.55
CA ARG A 53 -7.00 -4.81 1.02
C ARG A 53 -5.75 -4.48 1.83
N ILE A 54 -5.27 -3.25 1.71
CA ILE A 54 -4.16 -2.74 2.52
C ILE A 54 -4.64 -1.46 3.19
N VAL A 55 -4.78 -1.53 4.51
CA VAL A 55 -5.21 -0.42 5.36
C VAL A 55 -4.08 -0.03 6.32
N TRP A 56 -4.07 1.22 6.76
CA TRP A 56 -3.10 1.70 7.75
C TRP A 56 -3.78 2.55 8.82
N HIS A 57 -3.13 2.71 9.96
CA HIS A 57 -3.62 3.53 11.07
C HIS A 57 -2.47 4.34 11.66
N GLY A 58 -2.76 5.55 12.12
CA GLY A 58 -1.79 6.44 12.75
C GLY A 58 -1.24 7.50 11.79
N GLU A 59 -0.40 8.37 12.36
CA GLU A 59 0.20 9.51 11.68
C GLU A 59 1.56 9.17 11.08
N GLY A 60 2.07 10.04 10.20
CA GLY A 60 3.40 9.89 9.60
C GLY A 60 3.48 8.91 8.41
N LEU A 61 2.41 8.17 8.08
CA LEU A 61 2.33 7.37 6.86
C LEU A 61 1.54 8.10 5.77
N LYS A 62 2.18 8.35 4.63
CA LYS A 62 1.55 8.87 3.42
C LYS A 62 1.59 7.82 2.32
N GLN A 63 0.43 7.35 1.88
CA GLN A 63 0.35 6.40 0.78
C GLN A 63 0.69 7.09 -0.55
N VAL A 64 1.65 6.51 -1.28
CA VAL A 64 2.14 7.01 -2.58
C VAL A 64 1.55 6.21 -3.73
N GLN A 65 1.41 4.90 -3.55
CA GLN A 65 0.87 4.02 -4.59
C GLN A 65 -0.07 3.00 -3.96
N TYR A 66 -1.18 2.70 -4.64
CA TYR A 66 -2.06 1.59 -4.31
C TYR A 66 -2.55 0.91 -5.59
N THR A 67 -1.99 -0.26 -5.91
CA THR A 67 -2.20 -0.91 -7.21
C THR A 67 -2.28 -2.43 -7.07
N ARG A 68 -2.85 -3.09 -8.08
CA ARG A 68 -2.77 -4.54 -8.27
C ARG A 68 -1.68 -4.89 -9.27
N THR A 69 -1.16 -6.11 -9.22
CA THR A 69 -0.29 -6.69 -10.26
C THR A 69 -1.03 -7.79 -11.03
N GLU A 70 -0.62 -8.04 -12.27
CA GLU A 70 -1.30 -8.97 -13.19
C GLU A 70 -0.78 -10.41 -13.10
N SER A 71 -0.23 -10.82 -11.96
CA SER A 71 0.21 -12.21 -11.77
C SER A 71 -0.99 -13.16 -11.82
N LYS A 72 -0.89 -14.23 -12.62
CA LYS A 72 -1.98 -15.19 -12.90
C LYS A 72 -1.79 -16.53 -12.18
N LEU A 73 -0.82 -16.61 -11.28
CA LEU A 73 -0.47 -17.83 -10.54
C LEU A 73 -1.58 -18.30 -9.57
N SER A 74 -2.51 -17.40 -9.24
CA SER A 74 -3.65 -17.64 -8.36
C SER A 74 -4.94 -17.13 -9.01
N ASP A 75 -6.08 -17.52 -8.46
CA ASP A 75 -7.39 -16.91 -8.72
C ASP A 75 -7.54 -15.51 -8.11
N HIS A 76 -6.51 -15.05 -7.37
CA HIS A 76 -6.33 -13.69 -6.91
C HIS A 76 -5.26 -12.93 -7.70
N ARG A 77 -5.42 -11.61 -7.80
CA ARG A 77 -4.40 -10.67 -8.28
C ARG A 77 -3.70 -10.00 -7.10
N PRO A 78 -2.36 -10.10 -6.96
CA PRO A 78 -1.66 -9.52 -5.82
C PRO A 78 -1.86 -8.00 -5.74
N VAL A 79 -2.09 -7.49 -4.55
CA VAL A 79 -2.24 -6.06 -4.27
C VAL A 79 -0.99 -5.56 -3.57
N LYS A 80 -0.51 -4.38 -3.98
CA LYS A 80 0.64 -3.72 -3.39
C LYS A 80 0.31 -2.26 -3.05
N SER A 81 0.96 -1.78 -2.01
CA SER A 81 0.88 -0.38 -1.60
C SER A 81 2.28 0.12 -1.25
N MET A 82 2.57 1.36 -1.61
CA MET A 82 3.82 2.05 -1.24
C MET A 82 3.50 3.23 -0.35
N PHE A 83 4.32 3.45 0.66
CA PHE A 83 4.16 4.51 1.64
C PHE A 83 5.47 5.26 1.84
N THR A 84 5.37 6.57 2.04
CA THR A 84 6.41 7.36 2.70
C THR A 84 6.12 7.37 4.19
N ALA A 85 7.14 7.12 5.01
CA ALA A 85 7.02 7.10 6.46
C ALA A 85 7.89 8.18 7.10
N GLU A 86 7.27 9.03 7.92
CA GLU A 86 7.98 9.94 8.81
C GLU A 86 8.51 9.17 10.01
N VAL A 87 9.83 9.24 10.23
CA VAL A 87 10.48 8.56 11.34
C VAL A 87 11.25 9.57 12.17
N ARG A 88 11.00 9.59 13.48
CA ARG A 88 11.80 10.38 14.41
C ARG A 88 13.08 9.63 14.73
N VAL A 89 14.20 10.21 14.34
CA VAL A 89 15.52 9.63 14.64
C VAL A 89 16.16 10.36 15.80
N LEU A 90 16.54 9.62 16.84
CA LEU A 90 17.32 10.18 17.95
C LEU A 90 18.75 10.49 17.47
N PRO A 91 19.34 11.63 17.85
CA PRO A 91 20.67 12.05 17.36
C PRO A 91 21.78 11.01 17.55
N LYS A 92 21.71 10.20 18.62
CA LYS A 92 22.67 9.11 18.88
C LYS A 92 22.56 7.95 17.88
N LEU A 93 21.38 7.72 17.30
CA LEU A 93 21.13 6.67 16.31
C LEU A 93 21.33 7.14 14.86
N MET A 94 21.31 8.45 14.59
CA MET A 94 21.46 8.98 13.22
C MET A 94 22.71 8.46 12.51
N LYS A 95 23.85 8.39 13.21
CA LYS A 95 25.11 7.89 12.64
C LYS A 95 25.04 6.43 12.20
N ASN A 96 24.30 5.60 12.94
CA ASN A 96 24.14 4.18 12.65
C ASN A 96 23.03 3.90 11.63
N LEU A 97 21.98 4.73 11.61
CA LEU A 97 20.91 4.59 10.63
C LEU A 97 21.38 5.02 9.24
N GLN A 98 22.18 6.09 9.12
CA GLN A 98 22.78 6.47 7.85
C GLN A 98 23.59 5.32 7.24
N SER A 99 24.40 4.60 8.04
CA SER A 99 25.14 3.45 7.51
C SER A 99 24.27 2.25 7.15
N LEU A 100 23.12 2.05 7.81
CA LEU A 100 22.16 0.99 7.47
C LEU A 100 21.38 1.32 6.19
N PHE A 101 20.93 2.56 6.01
CA PHE A 101 20.20 3.00 4.81
C PHE A 101 21.11 3.12 3.59
N LEU A 102 22.36 3.56 3.77
CA LEU A 102 23.37 3.61 2.72
C LEU A 102 24.08 2.26 2.51
N SER A 103 23.75 1.24 3.30
CA SER A 103 24.19 -0.10 2.94
C SER A 103 23.48 -0.48 1.66
N GLU A 104 24.24 -0.91 0.64
CA GLU A 104 23.75 -1.30 -0.70
C GLU A 104 22.69 -2.43 -0.69
N ARG A 105 22.24 -2.87 0.49
CA ARG A 105 21.11 -3.78 0.68
C ARG A 105 19.81 -3.26 0.10
N PHE A 106 19.59 -1.94 0.06
CA PHE A 106 18.36 -1.34 -0.48
C PHE A 106 18.53 -0.74 -1.89
N ASP A 107 19.76 -0.53 -2.37
CA ASP A 107 20.06 0.05 -3.68
C ASP A 107 19.75 -0.87 -4.87
N GLN A 108 19.34 -2.11 -4.60
CA GLN A 108 18.89 -3.04 -5.66
C GLN A 108 17.47 -2.72 -6.17
N ILE A 109 16.75 -1.77 -5.55
CA ILE A 109 15.45 -1.30 -6.05
C ILE A 109 15.69 -0.10 -6.99
N LYS A 110 16.24 -0.36 -8.18
CA LYS A 110 16.28 0.64 -9.28
C LYS A 110 14.89 0.80 -9.89
N THR A 111 14.08 1.65 -9.29
CA THR A 111 12.97 2.33 -9.99
C THR A 111 13.34 3.79 -10.18
N PRO A 112 12.99 4.43 -11.33
CA PRO A 112 13.40 5.80 -11.61
C PRO A 112 12.69 6.74 -10.64
N PHE A 113 13.39 7.21 -9.61
CA PHE A 113 12.88 8.20 -8.68
C PHE A 113 13.91 9.30 -8.51
N GLU A 114 13.67 10.45 -9.16
CA GLU A 114 14.29 11.70 -8.81
C GLU A 114 13.79 12.12 -7.42
N VAL A 115 14.67 12.07 -6.43
CA VAL A 115 14.48 12.77 -5.17
C VAL A 115 14.66 14.26 -5.48
N SER A 116 13.58 14.99 -5.64
CA SER A 116 13.63 16.46 -5.73
C SER A 116 14.14 17.02 -4.41
N THR A 117 15.35 17.56 -4.41
CA THR A 117 16.03 18.28 -3.31
C THR A 117 15.46 19.69 -3.10
N THR A 118 14.13 19.82 -3.04
CA THR A 118 13.47 21.08 -2.71
C THR A 118 12.28 20.84 -1.80
N ASP A 119 12.57 20.60 -0.53
CA ASP A 119 11.66 21.02 0.54
C ASP A 119 12.52 21.50 1.71
N ASP A 120 12.48 22.81 1.92
CA ASP A 120 13.23 23.52 2.93
C ASP A 120 13.02 22.91 4.30
N PHE A 121 14.14 22.56 4.95
CA PHE A 121 14.17 22.12 6.34
C PHE A 121 13.84 23.32 7.23
N VAL A 122 12.55 23.65 7.35
CA VAL A 122 12.07 24.70 8.25
C VAL A 122 12.26 24.19 9.68
N ARG A 123 13.42 24.52 10.23
CA ARG A 123 13.81 24.39 11.62
C ARG A 123 12.90 25.29 12.46
N THR A 124 11.70 24.81 12.78
CA THR A 124 10.83 25.49 13.74
C THR A 124 11.36 25.21 15.15
N LYS A 125 12.30 26.04 15.62
CA LYS A 125 12.57 26.19 17.05
C LYS A 125 11.32 26.82 17.68
N ARG A 126 10.39 26.01 18.22
CA ARG A 126 9.51 26.50 19.28
C ARG A 126 10.19 26.24 20.63
N SER A 127 11.04 27.19 20.98
CA SER A 127 11.41 27.46 22.37
C SER A 127 10.29 28.28 23.00
N SER A 128 9.55 27.68 23.93
CA SER A 128 8.87 28.43 24.99
C SER A 128 8.52 27.46 26.11
N PHE A 129 9.41 27.36 27.09
CA PHE A 129 9.00 27.16 28.47
C PHE A 129 8.68 28.54 29.03
N ARG A 130 7.53 28.68 29.71
CA ARG A 130 7.35 29.61 30.83
C ARG A 130 6.21 29.11 31.73
N LEU A 131 6.64 28.79 32.95
CA LEU A 131 5.95 28.61 34.24
C LEU A 131 4.84 27.56 34.31
#